data_AF-A0A7C7H593-F1
#
_entry.id   AF-A0A7C7H593-F1
#
_cell.length_a   1.000
_cell.length_b   1.000
_cell.length_c   1.000
_cell.angle_alpha   90.00
_cell.angle_beta   90.00
_cell.angle_gamma   90.00
#
_symmetry.space_group_name_H-M   'P 1'
#
loop_
_entity.id
_entity.type
_entity.pdbx_description
1 polymer ?
#
loop_
_entity_poly.entity_id
_entity_poly.type
_entity_poly.pdbx_seq_one_letter_code
_entity_poly.pdbx_strand_id
1 'polypeptide(L)'
;MLRKKENRGYKVIINSNEKKLKQCALKNIPFDAQVGVLAHEFAHVLHYNSIGTLELLVEGFQYLVSMKFRSKFERANDLETIERGFGWQVYHFTDYILNKTDASEKYKAYKRKIYFSPEEVEEIIISTSD
;
A
#
# COMPACT_ATOMS: atom_id res chain seq x y z
N MET A 1 -11.56 1.35 24.62
CA MET A 1 -12.90 0.89 24.18
C MET A 1 -12.93 0.81 22.68
N LEU A 2 -13.36 -0.33 22.14
CA LEU A 2 -13.52 -0.51 20.70
C LEU A 2 -14.73 0.31 20.21
N ARG A 3 -14.52 1.25 19.30
CA ARG A 3 -15.57 2.13 18.78
C ARG A 3 -16.30 1.47 17.61
N LYS A 4 -17.62 1.70 17.51
CA LYS A 4 -18.39 1.37 16.30
C LYS A 4 -17.81 2.11 15.08
N LYS A 5 -17.96 1.55 13.88
CA LYS A 5 -17.27 2.05 12.67
C LYS A 5 -17.60 3.52 12.38
N GLU A 6 -18.84 3.92 12.58
CA GLU A 6 -19.33 5.29 12.41
C GLU A 6 -18.70 6.33 13.36
N ASN A 7 -18.02 5.88 14.44
CA ASN A 7 -17.39 6.74 15.45
C ASN A 7 -15.84 6.68 15.42
N ARG A 8 -15.26 6.06 14.39
CA ARG A 8 -13.81 5.93 14.24
C ARG A 8 -13.22 7.16 13.57
N GLY A 9 -12.04 7.56 14.03
CA GLY A 9 -11.17 8.48 13.32
C GLY A 9 -9.90 7.73 12.90
N TYR A 10 -9.39 8.06 11.72
CA TYR A 10 -8.22 7.40 11.13
C TYR A 10 -7.06 8.38 11.05
N LYS A 11 -5.83 7.88 11.25
CA LYS A 11 -4.61 8.69 11.17
C LYS A 11 -3.63 8.00 10.24
N VAL A 12 -3.30 8.67 9.13
CA VAL A 12 -2.19 8.27 8.26
C VAL A 12 -0.90 8.82 8.87
N ILE A 13 0.09 7.94 9.10
CA ILE A 13 1.36 8.30 9.73
C ILE A 13 2.47 8.17 8.70
N ILE A 14 3.00 9.31 8.26
CA ILE A 14 4.11 9.36 7.30
C ILE A 14 5.42 9.39 8.07
N ASN A 15 6.25 8.38 7.87
CA ASN A 15 7.57 8.32 8.48
C ASN A 15 8.56 9.25 7.75
N SER A 16 9.05 10.27 8.46
CA SER A 16 10.01 11.26 7.96
C SER A 16 11.47 10.95 8.35
N ASN A 17 11.76 9.77 8.92
CA ASN A 17 13.12 9.40 9.32
C ASN A 17 13.99 9.04 8.11
N GLU A 18 14.60 10.06 7.52
CA GLU A 18 15.48 9.93 6.35
C GLU A 18 16.72 9.09 6.58
N LYS A 19 17.25 9.04 7.81
CA LYS A 19 18.43 8.21 8.11
C LYS A 19 18.13 6.73 7.85
N LYS A 20 16.88 6.31 8.11
CA LYS A 20 16.43 4.94 7.90
C LYS A 20 15.87 4.70 6.50
N LEU A 21 15.12 5.66 5.96
CA LEU A 21 14.37 5.49 4.71
C LEU A 21 15.11 5.99 3.47
N LYS A 22 16.04 6.93 3.61
CA LYS A 22 16.83 7.52 2.50
C LYS A 22 15.95 7.90 1.31
N GLN A 23 16.20 7.31 0.14
CA GLN A 23 15.47 7.52 -1.11
C GLN A 23 14.04 6.99 -1.08
N CYS A 24 13.69 6.12 -0.13
CA CYS A 24 12.33 5.58 0.04
C CYS A 24 11.45 6.44 0.97
N ALA A 25 11.96 7.54 1.54
CA ALA A 25 11.12 8.46 2.30
C ALA A 25 10.13 9.15 1.36
N LEU A 26 8.87 9.32 1.80
CA LEU A 26 7.80 9.87 0.95
C LEU A 26 8.22 11.19 0.27
N LYS A 27 8.85 12.11 1.00
CA LYS A 27 9.29 13.39 0.43
C LYS A 27 10.42 13.28 -0.62
N ASN A 28 11.07 12.12 -0.73
CA ASN A 28 12.22 11.87 -1.59
C ASN A 28 11.87 11.00 -2.82
N ILE A 29 10.63 10.50 -2.92
CA ILE A 29 10.18 9.76 -4.11
C ILE A 29 9.52 10.74 -5.11
N PRO A 30 9.43 10.38 -6.42
CA PRO A 30 8.78 11.22 -7.43
C PRO A 30 7.33 11.56 -7.07
N PHE A 31 6.83 12.72 -7.54
CA PHE A 31 5.51 13.21 -7.18
C PHE A 31 4.39 12.18 -7.43
N ASP A 32 4.36 11.56 -8.60
CA ASP A 32 3.35 10.53 -8.91
C ASP A 32 3.42 9.33 -7.95
N ALA A 33 4.63 8.92 -7.57
CA ALA A 33 4.80 7.87 -6.57
C ALA A 33 4.30 8.31 -5.19
N GLN A 34 4.46 9.60 -4.82
CA GLN A 34 3.88 10.14 -3.58
C GLN A 34 2.35 10.06 -3.60
N VAL A 35 1.74 10.46 -4.72
CA VAL A 35 0.29 10.37 -4.92
C VAL A 35 -0.16 8.91 -4.78
N GLY A 36 0.56 7.96 -5.38
CA GLY A 36 0.25 6.53 -5.29
C GLY A 36 0.29 6.00 -3.87
N VAL A 37 1.33 6.35 -3.10
CA VAL A 37 1.42 5.97 -1.68
C VAL A 37 0.24 6.55 -0.87
N LEU A 38 -0.09 7.83 -1.06
CA LEU A 38 -1.21 8.43 -0.33
C LEU A 38 -2.57 7.83 -0.73
N ALA A 39 -2.77 7.56 -2.01
CA ALA A 39 -3.98 6.91 -2.51
C ALA A 39 -4.15 5.51 -1.90
N HIS A 40 -3.06 4.73 -1.82
CA HIS A 40 -3.02 3.43 -1.14
C HIS A 40 -3.44 3.53 0.32
N GLU A 41 -2.86 4.47 1.08
CA GLU A 41 -3.22 4.67 2.49
C GLU A 41 -4.70 5.11 2.65
N PHE A 42 -5.25 5.86 1.70
CA PHE A 42 -6.67 6.21 1.71
C PHE A 42 -7.58 5.03 1.35
N ALA A 43 -7.16 4.12 0.46
CA ALA A 43 -7.88 2.87 0.22
C ALA A 43 -7.97 2.01 1.49
N HIS A 44 -6.91 1.98 2.31
CA HIS A 44 -6.96 1.32 3.62
C HIS A 44 -8.00 1.98 4.55
N VAL A 45 -8.07 3.31 4.57
CA VAL A 45 -9.09 4.02 5.37
C VAL A 45 -10.50 3.66 4.91
N LEU A 46 -10.74 3.56 3.61
CA LEU A 46 -12.03 3.16 3.06
C LEU A 46 -12.40 1.73 3.47
N HIS A 47 -11.46 0.79 3.36
CA HIS A 47 -11.64 -0.59 3.82
C HIS A 47 -11.97 -0.65 5.31
N TYR A 48 -11.17 0.02 6.15
CA TYR A 48 -11.40 0.01 7.60
C TYR A 48 -12.70 0.72 8.02
N ASN A 49 -13.24 1.59 7.17
CA ASN A 49 -14.52 2.24 7.37
C ASN A 49 -15.71 1.36 6.94
N SER A 50 -15.49 0.39 6.06
CA SER A 50 -16.53 -0.54 5.61
C SER A 50 -16.78 -1.66 6.63
N ILE A 51 -15.72 -2.10 7.34
CA ILE A 51 -15.75 -3.29 8.22
C ILE A 51 -16.07 -3.03 9.70
N GLY A 52 -16.61 -4.07 10.34
CA GLY A 52 -16.93 -4.09 11.77
C GLY A 52 -15.70 -4.16 12.68
N THR A 53 -15.89 -4.02 13.99
CA THR A 53 -14.79 -4.05 14.98
C THR A 53 -14.13 -5.42 15.08
N LEU A 54 -14.95 -6.48 15.13
CA LEU A 54 -14.42 -7.84 15.27
C LEU A 54 -13.58 -8.21 14.04
N GLU A 55 -14.07 -7.90 12.85
CA GLU A 55 -13.37 -8.11 11.59
C GLU A 55 -12.04 -7.34 11.55
N LEU A 56 -12.03 -6.06 11.90
CA LEU A 56 -10.80 -5.26 11.99
C LEU A 56 -9.75 -5.88 12.94
N LEU A 57 -10.19 -6.42 14.09
CA LEU A 57 -9.28 -7.10 15.02
C LEU A 57 -8.72 -8.41 14.45
N VAL A 58 -9.57 -9.19 13.77
CA VAL A 58 -9.16 -10.44 13.13
C VAL A 58 -8.16 -10.15 12.00
N GLU A 59 -8.45 -9.18 11.13
CA GLU A 59 -7.54 -8.76 10.08
C GLU A 59 -6.22 -8.25 10.66
N GLY A 60 -6.26 -7.42 11.70
CA GLY A 60 -5.07 -6.93 12.38
C GLY A 60 -4.21 -8.06 12.94
N PHE A 61 -4.82 -9.07 13.55
CA PHE A 61 -4.11 -10.25 14.04
C PHE A 61 -3.51 -11.06 12.88
N GLN A 62 -4.30 -11.36 11.85
CA GLN A 62 -3.84 -12.11 10.67
C GLN A 62 -2.70 -11.40 9.94
N TYR A 63 -2.77 -10.07 9.83
CA TYR A 63 -1.73 -9.23 9.24
C TYR A 63 -0.38 -9.39 9.94
N LEU A 64 -0.38 -9.52 11.26
CA LEU A 64 0.84 -9.68 12.06
C LEU A 64 1.45 -11.08 11.93
N VAL A 65 0.62 -12.13 11.91
CA VAL A 65 1.10 -13.52 12.01
C VAL A 65 1.22 -14.25 10.68
N SER A 66 0.54 -13.81 9.63
CA SER A 66 0.46 -14.52 8.34
C SER A 66 0.97 -13.66 7.19
N MET A 67 2.12 -14.04 6.66
CA MET A 67 2.70 -13.37 5.48
C MET A 67 1.84 -13.56 4.22
N LYS A 68 1.16 -14.70 4.10
CA LYS A 68 0.21 -14.96 3.00
C LYS A 68 -0.99 -14.03 3.09
N PHE A 69 -1.55 -13.86 4.30
CA PHE A 69 -2.65 -12.92 4.51
C PHE A 69 -2.21 -11.48 4.22
N ARG A 70 -1.04 -11.07 4.73
CA ARG A 70 -0.49 -9.73 4.47
C ARG A 70 -0.35 -9.44 2.98
N SER A 71 0.22 -10.36 2.21
CA SER A 71 0.33 -10.18 0.75
C SER A 71 -1.04 -10.05 0.09
N LYS A 72 -2.01 -10.90 0.45
CA LYS A 72 -3.38 -10.81 -0.07
C LYS A 72 -4.03 -9.47 0.28
N PHE A 73 -3.87 -9.01 1.53
CA PHE A 73 -4.45 -7.77 2.04
C PHE A 73 -3.88 -6.55 1.32
N GLU A 74 -2.56 -6.46 1.18
CA GLU A 74 -1.90 -5.34 0.49
C GLU A 74 -2.23 -5.34 -1.00
N ARG A 75 -2.23 -6.50 -1.66
CA ARG A 75 -2.61 -6.62 -3.08
C ARG A 75 -4.08 -6.25 -3.31
N ALA A 76 -5.00 -6.62 -2.42
CA ALA A 76 -6.39 -6.18 -2.52
C ALA A 76 -6.53 -4.66 -2.39
N ASN A 77 -5.70 -4.04 -1.54
CA ASN A 77 -5.68 -2.59 -1.39
C ASN A 77 -5.06 -1.88 -2.62
N ASP A 78 -4.01 -2.46 -3.22
CA ASP A 78 -3.44 -1.98 -4.49
C ASP A 78 -4.52 -2.02 -5.59
N LEU A 79 -5.33 -3.09 -5.69
CA LEU A 79 -6.42 -3.21 -6.65
C LEU A 79 -7.50 -2.12 -6.45
N GLU A 80 -7.98 -1.93 -5.21
CA GLU A 80 -8.93 -0.86 -4.89
C GLU A 80 -8.37 0.54 -5.25
N THR A 81 -7.06 0.73 -5.08
CA THR A 81 -6.37 1.97 -5.44
C THR A 81 -6.33 2.17 -6.96
N ILE A 82 -6.03 1.10 -7.72
CA ILE A 82 -6.03 1.09 -9.19
C ILE A 82 -7.45 1.37 -9.72
N GLU A 83 -8.47 0.67 -9.22
CA GLU A 83 -9.88 0.84 -9.61
C GLU A 83 -10.39 2.28 -9.40
N ARG A 84 -9.78 3.02 -8.48
CA ARG A 84 -10.10 4.44 -8.21
C ARG A 84 -9.35 5.42 -9.11
N GLY A 85 -8.60 4.94 -10.09
CA GLY A 85 -7.90 5.77 -11.08
C GLY A 85 -6.47 6.14 -10.73
N PHE A 86 -5.85 5.49 -9.73
CA PHE A 86 -4.47 5.76 -9.30
C PHE A 86 -3.45 4.71 -9.78
N GLY A 87 -3.81 3.91 -10.79
CA GLY A 87 -2.99 2.77 -11.19
C GLY A 87 -1.57 3.15 -11.64
N TRP A 88 -1.42 4.15 -12.51
CA TRP A 88 -0.09 4.59 -12.95
C TRP A 88 0.76 5.18 -11.81
N GLN A 89 0.14 5.75 -10.79
CA GLN A 89 0.82 6.23 -9.59
C GLN A 89 1.32 5.06 -8.71
N VAL A 90 0.54 3.98 -8.60
CA VAL A 90 0.98 2.73 -7.96
C VAL A 90 2.14 2.11 -8.73
N TYR A 91 2.05 2.07 -10.07
CA TYR A 91 3.12 1.62 -10.95
C TYR A 91 4.40 2.43 -10.72
N HIS A 92 4.33 3.77 -10.78
CA HIS A 92 5.48 4.65 -10.57
C HIS A 92 6.13 4.44 -9.20
N PHE A 93 5.34 4.19 -8.16
CA PHE A 93 5.88 3.88 -6.84
C PHE A 93 6.62 2.54 -6.82
N THR A 94 5.99 1.46 -7.32
CA THR A 94 6.58 0.12 -7.23
C THR A 94 7.85 0.02 -8.11
N ASP A 95 7.82 0.61 -9.31
CA ASP A 95 8.98 0.72 -10.20
C ASP A 95 10.10 1.55 -9.56
N TYR A 96 9.78 2.72 -9.00
CA TYR A 96 10.78 3.55 -8.35
C TYR A 96 11.50 2.79 -7.22
N ILE A 97 10.75 2.15 -6.33
CA ILE A 97 11.32 1.40 -5.20
C ILE A 97 12.17 0.22 -5.67
N LEU A 98 11.68 -0.58 -6.62
CA LEU A 98 12.37 -1.80 -7.01
C LEU A 98 13.56 -1.52 -7.94
N ASN A 99 13.41 -0.60 -8.88
CA ASN A 99 14.32 -0.42 -10.00
C ASN A 99 15.17 0.85 -9.93
N LYS A 100 14.70 1.91 -9.24
CA LYS A 100 15.32 3.24 -9.26
C LYS A 100 15.91 3.70 -7.91
N THR A 101 15.85 2.88 -6.86
CA THR A 101 16.49 3.18 -5.57
C THR A 101 17.65 2.25 -5.21
N ASP A 102 18.55 2.75 -4.35
CA ASP A 102 19.61 2.01 -3.69
C ASP A 102 19.15 1.22 -2.45
N ALA A 103 17.83 0.99 -2.31
CA ALA A 103 17.28 0.28 -1.17
C ALA A 103 17.86 -1.14 -1.07
N SER A 104 18.11 -1.60 0.16
CA SER A 104 18.72 -2.92 0.39
C SER A 104 17.94 -4.04 -0.31
N GLU A 105 18.64 -5.06 -0.82
CA GLU A 105 17.99 -6.20 -1.46
C GLU A 105 17.02 -6.93 -0.52
N LYS A 106 17.30 -6.96 0.79
CA LYS A 106 16.35 -7.48 1.79
C LYS A 106 15.01 -6.73 1.75
N TYR A 107 15.03 -5.42 1.62
CA TYR A 107 13.83 -4.59 1.52
C TYR A 107 13.10 -4.81 0.20
N LYS A 108 13.83 -4.83 -0.93
CA LYS A 108 13.25 -5.08 -2.25
C LYS A 108 12.64 -6.49 -2.35
N ALA A 109 13.32 -7.51 -1.80
CA ALA A 109 12.81 -8.87 -1.71
C ALA A 109 11.54 -8.98 -0.85
N TYR A 110 11.46 -8.22 0.25
CA TYR A 110 10.23 -8.11 1.02
C TYR A 110 9.10 -7.49 0.19
N LYS A 111 9.35 -6.37 -0.51
CA LYS A 111 8.34 -5.72 -1.36
C LYS A 111 7.82 -6.66 -2.45
N ARG A 112 8.72 -7.36 -3.17
CA ARG A 112 8.36 -8.37 -4.19
C ARG A 112 7.50 -9.51 -3.66
N LYS A 113 7.61 -9.85 -2.37
CA LYS A 113 6.82 -10.92 -1.75
C LYS A 113 5.42 -10.49 -1.34
N ILE A 114 5.25 -9.20 -1.04
CA ILE A 114 4.01 -8.68 -0.46
C ILE A 114 3.13 -8.01 -1.53
N TYR A 115 3.73 -7.20 -2.39
CA TYR A 115 3.05 -6.33 -3.35
C TYR A 115 3.10 -6.91 -4.77
N PHE A 116 2.38 -6.27 -5.70
CA PHE A 116 2.54 -6.51 -7.12
C PHE A 116 3.86 -5.96 -7.66
N SER A 117 4.43 -6.62 -8.67
CA SER A 117 5.54 -6.09 -9.47
C SER A 117 5.05 -4.95 -10.39
N PRO A 118 5.96 -4.12 -10.93
CA PRO A 118 5.60 -3.10 -11.91
C PRO A 118 4.83 -3.69 -13.10
N GLU A 119 5.27 -4.85 -13.59
CA GLU A 119 4.67 -5.55 -14.72
C GLU A 119 3.26 -6.07 -14.37
N GLU A 120 3.08 -6.67 -13.19
CA GLU A 120 1.75 -7.09 -12.70
C GLU A 120 0.79 -5.88 -12.61
N VAL A 121 1.26 -4.72 -12.10
CA VAL A 121 0.45 -3.50 -12.01
C VAL A 121 0.06 -2.98 -13.40
N GLU A 122 1.01 -2.94 -14.33
CA GLU A 122 0.77 -2.50 -15.71
C GLU A 122 -0.27 -3.39 -16.41
N GLU A 123 -0.16 -4.73 -16.28
CA GLU A 123 -1.14 -5.68 -16.80
C GLU A 123 -2.55 -5.42 -16.23
N ILE A 124 -2.66 -5.14 -14.93
CA ILE A 124 -3.95 -4.81 -14.28
C ILE A 124 -4.53 -3.50 -14.84
N ILE A 125 -3.71 -2.46 -15.01
CA ILE A 125 -4.17 -1.17 -15.56
C ILE A 125 -4.71 -1.34 -16.98
N ILE A 126 -3.99 -2.07 -17.83
CA ILE A 126 -4.37 -2.29 -19.22
C ILE A 126 -5.69 -3.09 -19.28
N SER A 127 -5.82 -4.15 -18.50
CA SER A 127 -7.02 -5.00 -18.47
C SER A 127 -8.27 -4.35 -17.87
N THR A 128 -8.12 -3.26 -17.12
CA THR A 128 -9.25 -2.52 -16.51
C THR A 128 -9.66 -1.29 -17.31
N SER A 129 -8.99 -1.00 -18.43
CA SER A 129 -9.26 0.14 -19.30
C SER A 129 -10.24 -0.17 -20.45
N ASP A 130 -10.75 -1.40 -20.52
CA ASP A 130 -11.78 -1.88 -21.46
C ASP A 130 -13.19 -1.87 -20.81
#